data_AF-A0A2Z6S2L8-F1
#
_entry.id   AF-A0A2Z6S2L8-F1
#
_cell.length_a   1.000
_cell.length_b   1.000
_cell.length_c   1.000
_cell.angle_alpha   90.00
_cell.angle_beta   90.00
_cell.angle_gamma   90.00
#
_symmetry.space_group_name_H-M   'P 1'
#
loop_
_entity.id
_entity.type
_entity.pdbx_description
1 polymer ?
#
loop_
_entity_poly.entity_id
_entity_poly.type
_entity_poly.pdbx_seq_one_letter_code
_entity_poly.pdbx_strand_id
1 'polypeptide(L)'
;MISISQVKAERQVNTLYIVKKRSSIVGKSISIMANDKTLLQNTTSKTATKNHVIDNVNGFVPLEESKSPLPLKKMKLNTNDIPITEIRKLINAIDNKETVFNYPPFISEELRKIESLTDDNKKQSLEKQIEQTKEELTKQNIELKKQMESIMKYNKEEQNYLEKKIDQMKEEITKQLKQQMDNLKQQMENIIELLKKD
;
A
#
# COMPACT_ATOMS: atom_id res chain seq x y z
N MET A 1 44.75 14.74 -1.33
CA MET A 1 43.91 15.41 -2.34
C MET A 1 43.05 14.36 -3.02
N ILE A 2 41.73 14.45 -2.92
CA ILE A 2 40.81 13.56 -3.62
C ILE A 2 40.73 14.03 -5.08
N SER A 3 40.99 13.15 -6.02
CA SER A 3 40.99 13.49 -7.44
C SER A 3 39.56 13.79 -7.92
N ILE A 4 39.41 14.73 -8.86
CA ILE A 4 38.10 15.08 -9.48
C ILE A 4 37.40 13.83 -10.05
N SER A 5 38.18 12.86 -10.50
CA SER A 5 37.71 11.55 -10.98
C SER A 5 37.03 10.72 -9.88
N GLN A 6 37.54 10.74 -8.65
CA GLN A 6 36.93 10.05 -7.50
C GLN A 6 35.60 10.68 -7.09
N VAL A 7 35.52 12.02 -7.04
CA VAL A 7 34.27 12.73 -6.73
C VAL A 7 33.19 12.45 -7.79
N LYS A 8 33.58 12.32 -9.07
CA LYS A 8 32.65 12.00 -10.15
C LYS A 8 32.15 10.56 -10.08
N ALA A 9 33.00 9.61 -9.71
CA ALA A 9 32.62 8.21 -9.52
C ALA A 9 31.65 8.03 -8.33
N GLU A 10 31.91 8.68 -7.20
CA GLU A 10 31.04 8.61 -6.02
C GLU A 10 29.64 9.20 -6.28
N ARG A 11 29.57 10.31 -7.02
CA ARG A 11 28.29 10.90 -7.45
C ARG A 11 27.47 9.95 -8.35
N GLN A 12 28.13 9.22 -9.25
CA GLN A 12 27.44 8.25 -10.10
C GLN A 12 26.89 7.06 -9.29
N VAL A 13 27.67 6.53 -8.35
CA VAL A 13 27.26 5.42 -7.49
C VAL A 13 26.06 5.81 -6.61
N ASN A 14 26.08 7.01 -6.04
CA ASN A 14 25.00 7.47 -5.15
C ASN A 14 23.69 7.73 -5.93
N THR A 15 23.79 8.25 -7.16
CA THR A 15 22.63 8.44 -8.04
C THR A 15 22.02 7.09 -8.43
N LEU A 16 22.85 6.09 -8.76
CA LEU A 16 22.39 4.75 -9.11
C LEU A 16 21.66 4.05 -7.94
N TYR A 17 22.16 4.24 -6.71
CA TYR A 17 21.56 3.70 -5.50
C TYR A 17 20.16 4.28 -5.21
N ILE A 18 20.01 5.60 -5.39
CA ILE A 18 18.72 6.30 -5.21
C ILE A 18 17.71 5.83 -6.26
N VAL A 19 18.11 5.72 -7.54
CA VAL A 19 17.24 5.25 -8.63
C VAL A 19 16.79 3.81 -8.39
N LYS A 20 17.69 2.93 -7.96
CA LYS A 20 17.37 1.52 -7.68
C LYS A 20 16.39 1.37 -6.50
N LYS A 21 16.57 2.14 -5.41
CA LYS A 21 15.60 2.15 -4.29
C LYS A 21 14.22 2.65 -4.71
N ARG A 22 14.15 3.73 -5.50
CA ARG A 22 12.86 4.26 -6.00
C ARG A 22 12.14 3.26 -6.90
N SER A 23 12.85 2.56 -7.79
CA SER A 23 12.26 1.52 -8.65
C SER A 23 11.68 0.35 -7.85
N SER A 24 12.33 -0.06 -6.76
CA SER A 24 11.86 -1.14 -5.89
C SER A 24 10.59 -0.76 -5.11
N ILE A 25 10.49 0.50 -4.67
CA ILE A 25 9.30 1.01 -3.97
C ILE A 25 8.11 1.09 -4.94
N VAL A 26 8.31 1.64 -6.14
CA VAL A 26 7.26 1.73 -7.16
C VAL A 26 6.79 0.33 -7.61
N GLY A 27 7.71 -0.61 -7.79
CA GLY A 27 7.38 -2.00 -8.14
C GLY A 27 6.55 -2.71 -7.05
N LYS A 28 6.83 -2.47 -5.77
CA LYS A 28 6.04 -3.02 -4.65
C LYS A 28 4.63 -2.41 -4.61
N SER A 29 4.49 -1.11 -4.83
CA SER A 29 3.18 -0.45 -4.85
C SER A 29 2.30 -0.93 -6.01
N ILE A 30 2.88 -1.20 -7.19
CA ILE A 30 2.14 -1.75 -8.34
C ILE A 30 1.65 -3.19 -8.06
N SER A 31 2.46 -4.00 -7.37
CA SER A 31 2.06 -5.37 -6.98
C SER A 31 0.89 -5.40 -5.99
N ILE A 32 0.88 -4.48 -5.02
CA ILE A 32 -0.23 -4.34 -4.06
C ILE A 32 -1.53 -3.91 -4.78
N MET A 33 -1.45 -2.98 -5.73
CA MET A 33 -2.61 -2.52 -6.52
C MET A 33 -3.12 -3.57 -7.52
N ALA A 34 -2.28 -4.50 -7.98
CA ALA A 34 -2.70 -5.58 -8.88
C ALA A 34 -3.50 -6.67 -8.16
N ASN A 35 -3.15 -6.98 -6.91
CA ASN A 35 -3.82 -8.02 -6.14
C ASN A 35 -5.24 -7.60 -5.70
N ASP A 36 -5.47 -6.31 -5.38
CA ASP A 36 -6.81 -5.82 -5.01
C ASP A 36 -7.81 -5.80 -6.18
N LYS A 37 -7.35 -5.67 -7.43
CA LYS A 37 -8.24 -5.72 -8.61
C LYS A 37 -8.70 -7.13 -8.96
N THR A 38 -7.94 -8.17 -8.62
CA THR A 38 -8.34 -9.57 -8.90
C THR A 38 -9.44 -10.09 -7.98
N LEU A 39 -9.65 -9.45 -6.82
CA LEU A 39 -10.70 -9.84 -5.87
C LEU A 39 -12.10 -9.32 -6.28
N LEU A 40 -12.16 -8.31 -7.15
CA LEU A 40 -13.40 -7.62 -7.56
C LEU A 40 -14.05 -8.17 -8.84
N GLN A 41 -13.44 -9.15 -9.53
CA GLN A 41 -13.95 -9.69 -10.80
C GLN A 41 -14.60 -11.09 -10.72
N ASN A 42 -14.62 -11.73 -9.54
CA ASN A 42 -15.15 -13.10 -9.39
C ASN A 42 -16.62 -13.19 -8.94
N THR A 43 -17.34 -12.07 -8.86
CA THR A 43 -18.76 -12.05 -8.47
C THR A 43 -19.64 -11.40 -9.54
N THR A 44 -19.56 -11.86 -10.79
CA THR A 44 -20.65 -11.66 -11.76
C THR A 44 -20.47 -12.58 -12.96
N SER A 45 -21.57 -13.21 -13.38
CA SER A 45 -21.78 -13.99 -14.61
C SER A 45 -21.53 -15.50 -14.55
N LYS A 46 -22.63 -16.27 -14.48
CA LYS A 46 -22.88 -17.38 -15.43
C LYS A 46 -24.34 -17.82 -15.43
N THR A 47 -25.09 -17.32 -16.40
CA THR A 47 -26.35 -17.89 -16.92
C THR A 47 -26.06 -18.74 -18.16
N ALA A 48 -26.90 -19.77 -18.37
CA ALA A 48 -27.07 -20.59 -19.58
C ALA A 48 -25.87 -21.51 -19.94
N THR A 49 -25.97 -22.74 -20.44
CA THR A 49 -27.03 -23.51 -21.14
C THR A 49 -26.52 -24.95 -21.26
N LYS A 50 -27.38 -25.98 -21.19
CA LYS A 50 -27.26 -27.16 -22.09
C LYS A 50 -28.51 -28.04 -22.02
N ASN A 51 -29.25 -28.06 -23.13
CA ASN A 51 -30.23 -29.08 -23.46
C ASN A 51 -29.50 -30.37 -23.83
N HIS A 52 -30.01 -31.52 -23.37
CA HIS A 52 -29.85 -32.77 -24.10
C HIS A 52 -31.15 -33.58 -24.01
N VAL A 53 -31.73 -33.79 -25.18
CA VAL A 53 -32.88 -34.65 -25.49
C VAL A 53 -32.34 -36.05 -25.75
N ILE A 54 -32.91 -37.08 -25.11
CA ILE A 54 -32.93 -38.45 -25.64
C ILE A 54 -34.32 -39.04 -25.35
N ASP A 55 -34.92 -39.59 -26.39
CA ASP A 55 -36.29 -40.11 -26.49
C ASP A 55 -36.49 -41.51 -25.86
N ASN A 56 -37.73 -41.75 -25.43
CA ASN A 56 -38.56 -42.97 -25.43
C ASN A 56 -37.91 -44.36 -25.26
N VAL A 57 -38.43 -45.17 -24.30
CA VAL A 57 -39.14 -46.45 -24.56
C VAL A 57 -40.11 -46.83 -23.40
N ASN A 58 -41.35 -47.14 -23.78
CA ASN A 58 -42.47 -47.89 -23.17
C ASN A 58 -42.33 -48.63 -21.80
N GLY A 59 -43.26 -48.29 -20.88
CA GLY A 59 -44.39 -49.13 -20.40
C GLY A 59 -44.16 -50.46 -19.67
N PHE A 60 -44.37 -50.47 -18.34
CA PHE A 60 -45.19 -51.46 -17.59
C PHE A 60 -45.24 -51.05 -16.10
N VAL A 61 -46.42 -51.11 -15.46
CA VAL A 61 -46.61 -51.01 -13.99
C VAL A 61 -47.07 -52.38 -13.51
N PRO A 62 -46.53 -52.90 -12.39
CA PRO A 62 -47.41 -53.14 -11.25
C PRO A 62 -46.83 -52.76 -9.87
N LEU A 63 -47.76 -52.43 -8.98
CA LEU A 63 -47.67 -52.29 -7.52
C LEU A 63 -46.68 -53.23 -6.82
N GLU A 64 -45.89 -52.70 -5.88
CA GLU A 64 -45.80 -53.24 -4.52
C GLU A 64 -45.52 -52.13 -3.50
N GLU A 65 -46.29 -52.14 -2.42
CA GLU A 65 -46.21 -51.25 -1.29
C GLU A 65 -44.96 -51.54 -0.44
N SER A 66 -44.09 -50.56 -0.26
CA SER A 66 -43.26 -50.50 0.95
C SER A 66 -43.23 -49.06 1.46
N LYS A 67 -43.74 -48.88 2.69
CA LYS A 67 -43.76 -47.59 3.40
C LYS A 67 -42.33 -47.15 3.70
N SER A 68 -41.73 -46.39 2.78
CA SER A 68 -40.51 -45.63 3.04
C SER A 68 -40.81 -44.46 3.99
N PRO A 69 -39.92 -44.14 4.95
CA PRO A 69 -40.12 -43.05 5.90
C PRO A 69 -40.24 -41.71 5.15
N LEU A 70 -41.19 -40.87 5.60
CA LEU A 70 -41.44 -39.53 5.07
C LEU A 70 -40.10 -38.77 4.90
N PRO A 71 -39.84 -38.13 3.75
CA PRO A 71 -38.63 -37.35 3.58
C PRO A 71 -38.65 -36.17 4.57
N LEU A 72 -37.65 -36.12 5.45
CA LEU A 72 -37.35 -34.95 6.27
C LEU A 72 -37.20 -33.76 5.34
N LYS A 73 -38.24 -32.92 5.27
CA LYS A 73 -38.23 -31.66 4.55
C LYS A 73 -37.19 -30.80 5.26
N LYS A 74 -35.97 -30.73 4.70
CA LYS A 74 -34.92 -29.84 5.18
C LYS A 74 -35.49 -28.43 5.13
N MET A 75 -35.86 -27.91 6.29
CA MET A 75 -36.30 -26.54 6.44
C MET A 75 -35.07 -25.69 6.08
N LYS A 76 -35.11 -25.01 4.93
CA LYS A 76 -34.10 -24.01 4.59
C LYS A 76 -34.31 -22.84 5.53
N LEU A 77 -33.74 -22.92 6.73
CA LEU A 77 -33.58 -21.76 7.59
C LEU A 77 -32.53 -20.88 6.92
N ASN A 78 -32.92 -19.67 6.58
CA ASN A 78 -32.00 -18.60 6.23
C ASN A 78 -31.11 -18.33 7.45
N THR A 79 -29.83 -18.70 7.36
CA THR A 79 -28.85 -18.57 8.46
C THR A 79 -28.45 -17.12 8.76
N ASN A 80 -28.91 -16.16 7.97
CA ASN A 80 -28.62 -14.73 8.14
C ASN A 80 -29.75 -13.97 8.86
N ASP A 81 -30.91 -14.59 9.11
CA ASP A 81 -32.07 -13.92 9.72
C ASP A 81 -32.08 -13.98 11.26
N ILE A 82 -31.29 -14.85 11.90
CA ILE A 82 -31.28 -15.01 13.35
C ILE A 82 -30.07 -14.28 13.94
N PRO A 83 -30.28 -13.23 14.77
CA PRO A 83 -29.16 -12.54 15.40
C PRO A 83 -28.39 -13.47 16.36
N ILE A 84 -27.07 -13.32 16.38
CA ILE A 84 -26.14 -14.14 17.19
C ILE A 84 -26.54 -14.21 18.67
N THR A 85 -27.07 -13.11 19.20
CA THR A 85 -27.56 -13.01 20.59
C THR A 85 -28.72 -13.96 20.87
N GLU A 86 -29.64 -14.14 19.93
CA GLU A 86 -30.77 -15.07 20.05
C GLU A 86 -30.31 -16.52 19.91
N ILE A 87 -29.29 -16.79 19.08
CA ILE A 87 -28.66 -18.11 18.99
C ILE A 87 -28.02 -18.49 20.34
N ARG A 88 -27.32 -17.56 21.00
CA ARG A 88 -26.74 -17.80 22.35
C ARG A 88 -27.80 -18.07 23.40
N LYS A 89 -28.88 -17.28 23.44
CA LYS A 89 -30.00 -17.50 24.36
C LYS A 89 -30.60 -18.89 24.20
N LEU A 90 -30.79 -19.33 22.95
CA LEU A 90 -31.33 -20.65 22.65
C LEU A 90 -30.40 -21.79 23.11
N ILE A 91 -29.09 -21.67 22.85
CA ILE A 91 -28.10 -22.65 23.30
C ILE A 91 -28.12 -22.74 24.83
N ASN A 92 -28.13 -21.61 25.54
CA ASN A 92 -28.17 -21.56 26.99
C ASN A 92 -29.46 -22.18 27.56
N ALA A 93 -30.61 -21.90 26.95
CA ALA A 93 -31.89 -22.48 27.35
C ALA A 93 -31.96 -24.01 27.12
N ILE A 94 -31.26 -24.52 26.11
CA ILE A 94 -31.10 -25.95 25.88
C ILE A 94 -30.20 -26.57 26.96
N ASP A 95 -29.02 -25.99 27.20
CA ASP A 95 -28.05 -26.54 28.15
C ASP A 95 -28.58 -26.53 29.59
N ASN A 96 -29.35 -25.49 29.95
CA ASN A 96 -30.00 -25.39 31.26
C ASN A 96 -31.32 -26.17 31.38
N LYS A 97 -31.73 -26.91 30.33
CA LYS A 97 -32.99 -27.68 30.28
C LYS A 97 -34.24 -26.82 30.53
N GLU A 98 -34.19 -25.55 30.17
CA GLU A 98 -35.33 -24.62 30.22
C GLU A 98 -36.28 -24.80 29.02
N THR A 99 -36.00 -25.78 28.17
CA THR A 99 -36.74 -26.09 26.96
C THR A 99 -37.34 -27.49 27.02
N VAL A 100 -38.56 -27.65 26.54
CA VAL A 100 -39.29 -28.92 26.58
C VAL A 100 -39.12 -29.63 25.23
N PHE A 101 -37.93 -30.19 25.00
CA PHE A 101 -37.71 -31.08 23.86
C PHE A 101 -37.95 -32.53 24.27
N ASN A 102 -38.71 -33.28 23.47
CA ASN A 102 -38.95 -34.72 23.68
C ASN A 102 -37.68 -35.57 23.48
N TYR A 103 -36.62 -34.98 22.94
CA TYR A 103 -35.29 -35.57 22.80
C TYR A 103 -34.25 -34.45 22.92
N PRO A 104 -33.07 -34.69 23.53
CA PRO A 104 -32.03 -33.67 23.60
C PRO A 104 -31.64 -33.19 22.19
N PRO A 105 -31.79 -31.89 21.86
CA PRO A 105 -31.41 -31.39 20.56
C PRO A 105 -29.89 -31.42 20.40
N PHE A 106 -29.42 -31.78 19.20
CA PHE A 106 -28.00 -31.76 18.88
C PHE A 106 -27.55 -30.33 18.55
N ILE A 107 -26.55 -29.83 19.28
CA ILE A 107 -25.90 -28.54 19.03
C ILE A 107 -24.45 -28.82 18.62
N SER A 108 -24.06 -28.37 17.43
CA SER A 108 -22.67 -28.51 16.96
C SER A 108 -21.69 -27.69 17.80
N GLU A 109 -20.47 -28.20 17.98
CA GLU A 109 -19.36 -27.49 18.64
C GLU A 109 -19.09 -26.10 18.04
N GLU A 110 -19.29 -25.93 16.73
CA GLU A 110 -19.14 -24.63 16.05
C GLU A 110 -20.15 -23.59 16.57
N LEU A 111 -21.39 -24.00 16.85
CA LEU A 111 -22.42 -23.14 17.45
C LEU A 111 -22.14 -22.86 18.93
N ARG A 112 -21.61 -23.84 19.67
CA ARG A 112 -21.18 -23.63 21.07
C ARG A 112 -20.03 -22.62 21.15
N LYS A 113 -19.11 -22.63 20.18
CA LYS A 113 -18.03 -21.63 20.10
C LYS A 113 -18.54 -20.20 19.86
N ILE A 114 -19.76 -20.00 19.37
CA ILE A 114 -20.35 -18.66 19.23
C ILE A 114 -20.56 -17.99 20.59
N GLU A 115 -20.79 -18.75 21.66
CA GLU A 115 -20.83 -18.24 23.05
C GLU A 115 -19.50 -17.57 23.44
N SER A 116 -18.38 -18.17 23.03
CA SER A 116 -17.03 -17.68 23.33
C SER A 116 -16.60 -16.44 22.53
N LEU A 117 -17.32 -16.11 21.45
CA LEU A 117 -17.09 -14.90 20.65
C LEU A 117 -17.68 -13.66 21.35
N THR A 118 -17.31 -13.38 22.60
CA THR A 118 -17.66 -12.09 23.21
C THR A 118 -16.97 -10.97 22.43
N ASP A 119 -17.74 -9.96 22.02
CA ASP A 119 -17.24 -8.83 21.24
C ASP A 119 -16.06 -8.12 21.95
N ASP A 120 -16.03 -8.19 23.28
CA ASP A 120 -15.02 -7.59 24.15
C ASP A 120 -13.61 -8.16 23.91
N ASN A 121 -13.47 -9.48 23.74
CA ASN A 121 -12.17 -10.11 23.52
C ASN A 121 -11.57 -9.72 22.15
N LYS A 122 -12.42 -9.66 21.12
CA LYS A 122 -12.02 -9.23 19.78
C LYS A 122 -11.71 -7.73 19.76
N LYS A 123 -12.50 -6.92 20.46
CA LYS A 123 -12.30 -5.48 20.59
C LYS A 123 -10.99 -5.14 21.31
N GLN A 124 -10.68 -5.79 22.44
CA GLN A 124 -9.45 -5.54 23.18
C GLN A 124 -8.19 -5.91 22.36
N SER A 125 -8.24 -7.00 21.59
CA SER A 125 -7.15 -7.38 20.69
C SER A 125 -6.93 -6.35 19.57
N LEU A 126 -8.03 -5.83 18.99
CA LEU A 126 -7.97 -4.80 17.95
C LEU A 126 -7.44 -3.47 18.49
N GLU A 127 -7.90 -3.04 19.67
CA GLU A 127 -7.43 -1.81 20.32
C GLU A 127 -5.92 -1.85 20.58
N LYS A 128 -5.40 -2.99 21.05
CA LYS A 128 -3.96 -3.18 21.27
C LYS A 128 -3.17 -3.12 19.96
N GLN A 129 -3.66 -3.72 18.88
CA GLN A 129 -3.02 -3.65 17.56
C GLN A 129 -3.02 -2.23 17.00
N ILE A 130 -4.11 -1.49 17.19
CA ILE A 130 -4.23 -0.08 16.78
C ILE A 130 -3.21 0.77 17.54
N GLU A 131 -3.10 0.62 18.86
CA GLU A 131 -2.17 1.41 19.66
C GLU A 131 -0.71 1.13 19.26
N GLN A 132 -0.34 -0.15 19.08
CA GLN A 132 0.98 -0.53 18.59
C GLN A 132 1.30 0.07 17.23
N THR A 133 0.34 0.01 16.29
CA THR A 133 0.50 0.57 14.95
C THR A 133 0.67 2.10 15.01
N LYS A 134 -0.08 2.77 15.89
CA LYS A 134 -0.01 4.22 16.09
C LYS A 134 1.32 4.64 16.68
N GLU A 135 1.85 3.90 17.65
CA GLU A 135 3.18 4.15 18.20
C GLU A 135 4.28 3.99 17.13
N GLU A 136 4.21 2.94 16.32
CA GLU A 136 5.18 2.70 15.26
C GLU A 136 5.12 3.81 14.19
N LEU A 137 3.92 4.18 13.74
CA LEU A 137 3.72 5.30 12.82
C LEU A 137 4.25 6.62 13.39
N THR A 138 4.06 6.85 14.69
CA THR A 138 4.56 8.06 15.35
C THR A 138 6.09 8.09 15.34
N LYS A 139 6.74 6.96 15.66
CA LYS A 139 8.21 6.83 15.60
C LYS A 139 8.74 7.06 14.19
N GLN A 140 8.11 6.45 13.18
CA GLN A 140 8.49 6.64 11.77
C GLN A 140 8.34 8.10 11.33
N ASN A 141 7.26 8.77 11.75
CA ASN A 141 7.04 10.19 11.43
C ASN A 141 8.07 11.12 12.07
N ILE A 142 8.51 10.84 13.30
CA ILE A 142 9.57 11.62 13.96
C ILE A 142 10.90 11.46 13.21
N GLU A 143 11.27 10.22 12.85
CA GLU A 143 12.49 9.96 12.10
C GLU A 143 12.46 10.62 10.72
N LEU A 144 11.31 10.55 10.02
CA LEU A 144 11.12 11.21 8.73
C LEU A 144 11.32 12.73 8.84
N LYS A 145 10.74 13.39 9.85
CA LYS A 145 10.92 14.82 10.09
C LYS A 145 12.38 15.18 10.29
N LYS A 146 13.11 14.40 11.10
CA LYS A 146 14.54 14.60 11.35
C LYS A 146 15.39 14.45 10.08
N GLN A 147 15.06 13.48 9.24
CA GLN A 147 15.72 13.30 7.94
C GLN A 147 15.45 14.48 7.00
N MET A 148 14.21 14.96 6.95
CA MET A 148 13.85 16.15 6.16
C MET A 148 14.59 17.40 6.63
N GLU A 149 14.67 17.64 7.93
CA GLU A 149 15.45 18.75 8.51
C GLU A 149 16.92 18.68 8.13
N SER A 150 17.51 17.48 8.18
CA SER A 150 18.90 17.26 7.79
C SER A 150 19.15 17.57 6.32
N ILE A 151 18.25 17.13 5.43
CA ILE A 151 18.31 17.41 3.99
C ILE A 151 18.16 18.90 3.72
N MET A 152 17.19 19.56 4.37
CA MET A 152 16.97 21.00 4.21
C MET A 152 18.20 21.80 4.64
N LYS A 153 18.82 21.42 5.76
CA LYS A 153 20.06 22.05 6.23
C LYS A 153 21.19 21.90 5.22
N TYR A 154 21.43 20.66 4.74
CA TYR A 154 22.46 20.38 3.75
C TYR A 154 22.26 21.20 2.46
N ASN A 155 21.03 21.21 1.93
CA ASN A 155 20.71 21.95 0.70
C ASN A 155 20.94 23.46 0.87
N LYS A 156 20.61 24.02 2.05
CA LYS A 156 20.84 25.43 2.35
C LYS A 156 22.33 25.77 2.40
N GLU A 157 23.14 24.89 2.97
CA GLU A 157 24.60 25.04 3.02
C GLU A 157 25.21 24.94 1.61
N GLU A 158 24.77 23.98 0.80
CA GLU A 158 25.22 23.81 -0.59
C GLU A 158 24.85 25.02 -1.46
N GLN A 159 23.63 25.56 -1.33
CA GLN A 159 23.21 26.78 -2.02
C GLN A 159 24.08 27.98 -1.66
N ASN A 160 24.34 28.21 -0.36
CA ASN A 160 25.20 29.29 0.09
C ASN A 160 26.64 29.15 -0.42
N TYR A 161 27.18 27.93 -0.46
CA TYR A 161 28.49 27.67 -1.04
C TYR A 161 28.54 28.02 -2.53
N LEU A 162 27.53 27.60 -3.29
CA LEU A 162 27.44 27.89 -4.73
C LEU A 162 27.30 29.39 -5.00
N GLU A 163 26.49 30.09 -4.21
CA GLU A 163 26.29 31.54 -4.32
C GLU A 163 27.61 32.30 -4.12
N LYS A 164 28.35 32.00 -3.05
CA LYS A 164 29.69 32.58 -2.80
C LYS A 164 30.66 32.33 -3.95
N LYS A 165 30.64 31.12 -4.53
CA LYS A 165 31.52 30.78 -5.65
C LYS A 165 31.15 31.53 -6.92
N ILE A 166 29.85 31.74 -7.17
CA ILE A 166 29.36 32.55 -8.28
C ILE A 166 29.80 34.01 -8.11
N ASP A 167 29.69 34.57 -6.91
CA ASP A 167 30.07 35.96 -6.64
C ASP A 167 31.58 36.18 -6.81
N GLN A 168 32.41 35.26 -6.31
CA GLN A 168 33.86 35.29 -6.54
C GLN A 168 34.20 35.25 -8.03
N MET A 169 33.57 34.35 -8.78
CA MET A 169 33.81 34.23 -10.23
C MET A 169 33.35 35.49 -10.99
N LYS A 170 32.23 36.10 -10.61
CA LYS A 170 31.77 37.37 -11.18
C LYS A 170 32.77 38.50 -10.92
N GLU A 171 33.30 38.59 -9.70
CA GLU A 171 34.29 39.60 -9.35
C GLU A 171 35.59 39.42 -10.17
N GLU A 172 36.05 38.18 -10.31
CA GLU A 172 37.26 37.86 -11.09
C GLU A 172 37.07 38.19 -12.58
N ILE A 173 35.95 37.79 -13.18
CA ILE A 173 35.61 38.13 -14.57
C ILE A 173 35.56 39.65 -14.77
N THR A 174 34.97 40.37 -13.82
CA THR A 174 34.88 41.84 -13.88
C THR A 174 36.25 42.50 -13.84
N LYS A 175 37.16 42.00 -12.98
CA LYS A 175 38.55 42.48 -12.90
C LYS A 175 39.31 42.21 -14.20
N GLN A 176 39.19 41.00 -14.76
CA GLN A 176 39.84 40.63 -16.02
C GLN A 176 39.35 41.50 -17.19
N LEU A 177 38.04 41.71 -17.31
CA LEU A 177 37.45 42.58 -18.34
C LEU A 177 37.94 44.02 -18.23
N LYS A 178 38.00 44.57 -17.02
CA LYS A 178 38.52 45.92 -16.78
C LYS A 178 39.98 46.04 -17.21
N GLN A 179 40.82 45.08 -16.82
CA GLN A 179 42.23 45.04 -17.21
C GLN A 179 42.41 44.95 -18.73
N GLN A 180 41.58 44.13 -19.42
CA GLN A 180 41.61 44.04 -20.88
C GLN A 180 41.23 45.36 -21.56
N MET A 181 40.21 46.06 -21.05
CA MET A 181 39.83 47.38 -21.57
C MET A 181 40.92 48.43 -21.34
N ASP A 182 41.53 48.45 -20.15
CA ASP A 182 42.60 49.40 -19.83
C ASP A 182 43.82 49.18 -20.73
N ASN A 183 44.21 47.91 -20.96
CA ASN A 183 45.27 47.56 -21.89
C ASN A 183 44.95 47.98 -23.34
N LEU A 184 43.72 47.74 -23.80
CA LEU A 184 43.27 48.13 -25.15
C LEU A 184 43.30 49.65 -25.31
N LYS A 185 42.86 50.40 -24.30
CA LYS A 185 42.89 51.86 -24.30
C LYS A 185 44.32 52.38 -24.43
N GLN A 186 45.26 51.81 -23.68
CA GLN A 186 46.67 52.18 -23.76
C GLN A 186 47.27 51.86 -25.14
N GLN A 187 46.93 50.72 -25.73
CA GLN A 187 47.33 50.39 -27.09
C GLN A 187 46.81 51.41 -28.12
N MET A 188 45.55 51.83 -28.00
CA MET A 188 44.98 52.87 -28.87
C MET A 188 45.67 54.22 -28.71
N GLU A 189 45.97 54.65 -27.48
CA GLU A 189 46.68 55.90 -27.21
C GLU A 189 48.08 55.91 -27.87
N ASN A 190 48.82 54.80 -27.76
CA ASN A 190 50.12 54.64 -28.41
C ASN A 190 50.02 54.75 -29.95
N ILE A 191 48.99 54.13 -30.56
CA ILE A 191 48.76 54.21 -32.01
C ILE A 191 48.47 55.66 -32.43
N ILE A 192 47.61 56.36 -31.68
CA ILE A 192 47.27 57.77 -31.97
C ILE A 192 48.51 58.67 -31.86
N GLU A 193 49.38 58.44 -30.89
CA GLU A 193 50.60 59.23 -30.73
C GLU A 193 51.58 59.02 -31.90
N LEU A 194 51.73 57.78 -32.38
CA LEU A 194 52.55 57.48 -33.56
C LEU A 194 52.02 58.19 -34.81
N LEU A 195 50.71 58.17 -35.04
CA LEU A 195 50.08 58.82 -36.20
C LEU A 195 50.14 60.36 -36.17
N LYS A 196 50.48 60.97 -35.03
CA LYS A 196 50.64 62.43 -34.90
C LYS A 196 52.08 62.92 -35.15
N LYS A 197 53.05 62.01 -35.25
CA LYS A 197 54.47 62.34 -35.42
C LYS A 197 54.89 62.45 -36.90
N ASP A 198 54.01 62.09 -37.83
CA ASP A 198 54.15 62.30 -39.28
C ASP A 198 53.49 63.61 -39.72
#